data_AF-A0A852K4U6-F1
#
_entry.id   AF-A0A852K4U6-F1
#
_cell.length_a   1.000
_cell.length_b   1.000
_cell.length_c   1.000
_cell.angle_alpha   90.00
_cell.angle_beta   90.00
_cell.angle_gamma   90.00
#
_symmetry.space_group_name_H-M   'P 1'
#
loop_
_entity.id
_entity.type
_entity.pdbx_description
1 polymer ?
#
loop_
_entity_poly.entity_id
_entity_poly.type
_entity_poly.pdbx_seq_one_letter_code
_entity_poly.pdbx_strand_id
1 'polypeptide(L)'
;AGTVLTLKGAVLTFACLDCMGTLTHQPYEVWRDPHSADDGDKTRKRKLVMHSPSSSQDMGDHQFAVICSEKQAKVFSLPSQTCLYVHNITETSFLLRADVVTLCNSVCLACFCANGHIMTLSLPSLRPLLDMNYLPVTDMRIARTFCFTNEGQALYLSSPTEIQRLTYSQEMCDNLQ
;
A
#
# COMPACT_ATOMS: atom_id res chain seq x y z
N ALA A 1 -25.56 -14.89 6.72
CA ALA A 1 -25.78 -13.44 6.91
C ALA A 1 -24.58 -12.71 6.33
N GLY A 2 -24.78 -11.69 5.50
CA GLY A 2 -23.67 -10.91 4.94
C GLY A 2 -23.28 -9.76 5.87
N THR A 3 -21.99 -9.66 6.22
CA THR A 3 -21.46 -8.52 6.98
C THR A 3 -21.27 -7.33 6.04
N VAL A 4 -21.83 -6.17 6.38
CA VAL A 4 -21.60 -4.92 5.63
C VAL A 4 -20.64 -4.06 6.45
N LEU A 5 -19.48 -3.76 5.88
CA LEU A 5 -18.46 -2.90 6.48
C LEU A 5 -18.53 -1.51 5.87
N THR A 6 -18.61 -0.48 6.70
CA THR A 6 -18.69 0.92 6.25
C THR A 6 -17.36 1.63 6.39
N LEU A 7 -17.05 2.52 5.43
CA LEU A 7 -15.87 3.38 5.39
C LEU A 7 -16.31 4.80 4.99
N LYS A 8 -15.64 5.81 5.55
CA LYS A 8 -15.90 7.22 5.17
C LYS A 8 -15.13 7.56 3.89
N GLY A 9 -15.82 7.99 2.83
CA GLY A 9 -15.21 8.38 1.56
C GLY A 9 -14.95 7.21 0.59
N ALA A 10 -14.52 7.53 -0.62
CA ALA A 10 -14.22 6.51 -1.64
C ALA A 10 -12.99 5.67 -1.24
N VAL A 11 -12.99 4.38 -1.59
CA VAL A 11 -11.83 3.50 -1.37
C VAL A 11 -10.76 3.83 -2.41
N LEU A 12 -9.55 4.13 -1.96
CA LEU A 12 -8.40 4.43 -2.80
C LEU A 12 -7.49 3.21 -2.97
N THR A 13 -7.34 2.40 -1.92
CA THR A 13 -6.56 1.16 -2.01
C THR A 13 -7.13 0.03 -1.16
N PHE A 14 -6.90 -1.18 -1.65
CA PHE A 14 -7.23 -2.45 -1.02
C PHE A 14 -6.02 -3.37 -1.18
N ALA A 15 -5.51 -3.91 -0.08
CA ALA A 15 -4.38 -4.83 -0.09
C ALA A 15 -4.59 -5.97 0.92
N CYS A 16 -4.01 -7.12 0.64
CA CYS A 16 -4.02 -8.28 1.54
C CYS A 16 -2.60 -8.55 2.04
N LEU A 17 -2.47 -8.75 3.35
CA LEU A 17 -1.23 -9.17 3.99
C LEU A 17 -1.37 -10.60 4.51
N ASP A 18 -0.28 -11.34 4.50
CA ASP A 18 -0.22 -12.65 5.16
C ASP A 18 -0.11 -12.51 6.69
N CYS A 19 -0.02 -13.64 7.41
CA CYS A 19 0.11 -13.67 8.86
C CYS A 19 1.41 -13.03 9.39
N MET A 20 2.42 -12.88 8.53
CA MET A 20 3.69 -12.23 8.84
C MET A 20 3.65 -10.72 8.55
N GLY A 21 2.52 -10.20 8.05
CA GLY A 21 2.37 -8.79 7.68
C GLY A 21 3.03 -8.43 6.35
N THR A 22 3.41 -9.42 5.54
CA THR A 22 3.97 -9.20 4.20
C THR A 22 2.86 -9.07 3.17
N LEU A 23 3.10 -8.28 2.12
CA LEU A 23 2.13 -8.11 1.04
C LEU A 23 1.95 -9.44 0.30
N THR A 24 0.72 -9.96 0.26
CA THR A 24 0.43 -11.15 -0.54
C THR A 24 0.69 -10.86 -2.01
N HIS A 25 1.39 -11.79 -2.68
CA HIS A 25 1.79 -11.65 -4.07
C HIS A 25 0.55 -11.39 -4.95
N GLN A 26 0.73 -10.55 -5.97
CA GLN A 26 -0.34 -10.26 -6.92
C GLN A 26 -0.84 -11.57 -7.56
N PRO A 27 -2.14 -11.69 -7.88
CA PRO A 27 -2.70 -12.92 -8.43
C PRO A 27 -2.20 -13.22 -9.86
N TYR A 28 -1.38 -12.34 -10.42
CA TYR A 28 -0.76 -12.48 -11.73
C TYR A 28 0.76 -12.54 -11.61
N GLU A 29 1.38 -13.17 -12.60
CA GLU A 29 2.83 -13.21 -12.75
C GLU A 29 3.27 -12.03 -13.62
N VAL A 30 4.32 -11.33 -13.20
CA VAL A 30 4.94 -10.29 -14.03
C VAL A 30 5.60 -10.96 -15.22
N TRP A 31 5.33 -10.47 -16.42
CA TRP A 31 5.97 -10.97 -17.63
C TRP A 31 7.50 -10.82 -17.50
N ARG A 32 8.23 -11.92 -17.69
CA ARG A 32 9.69 -11.95 -17.73
C ARG A 32 10.15 -12.17 -19.15
N ASP A 33 11.19 -11.45 -19.57
CA ASP A 33 11.80 -11.66 -20.88
C ASP A 33 12.39 -13.09 -20.95
N PRO A 34 11.92 -13.94 -21.87
CA PRO A 34 12.44 -15.30 -22.03
C PRO A 34 13.95 -15.36 -22.34
N HIS A 35 14.56 -14.26 -22.79
CA HIS A 35 15.97 -14.18 -23.16
C HIS A 35 16.83 -13.47 -22.12
N SER A 36 16.29 -13.09 -20.96
CA SER A 36 17.12 -12.49 -19.91
C SER A 36 18.12 -13.53 -19.42
N ALA A 37 19.42 -13.23 -19.49
CA ALA A 37 20.53 -14.10 -19.07
C ALA A 37 20.57 -14.39 -17.55
N ASP A 38 19.55 -13.97 -16.82
CA ASP A 38 19.38 -14.19 -15.39
C ASP A 38 18.78 -15.59 -15.15
N ASP A 39 19.65 -16.61 -15.17
CA ASP A 39 19.33 -18.02 -14.89
C ASP A 39 19.09 -18.27 -13.37
N GLY A 40 18.54 -17.27 -12.69
CA GLY A 40 18.80 -17.02 -11.27
C GLY A 40 17.59 -16.83 -10.36
N ASP A 41 16.35 -17.16 -10.75
CA ASP A 41 15.29 -17.30 -9.74
C ASP A 41 14.14 -18.22 -10.18
N LYS A 42 14.25 -19.51 -9.83
CA LYS A 42 13.21 -20.52 -10.04
C LYS A 42 12.10 -20.36 -9.00
N THR A 43 11.15 -19.45 -9.21
CA THR A 43 9.83 -19.56 -8.58
C THR A 43 8.97 -20.54 -9.38
N ARG A 44 9.20 -21.84 -9.11
CA ARG A 44 8.34 -22.94 -9.57
C ARG A 44 6.88 -22.64 -9.25
N LYS A 45 6.07 -22.40 -10.28
CA LYS A 45 4.61 -22.33 -10.21
C LYS A 45 4.05 -23.59 -9.54
N ARG A 46 3.34 -23.43 -8.42
CA ARG A 46 2.41 -24.45 -7.94
C ARG A 46 0.99 -24.03 -8.31
N LYS A 47 0.31 -24.96 -8.99
CA LYS A 47 -1.08 -24.92 -9.45
C LYS A 47 -2.02 -24.47 -8.31
N LEU A 48 -2.91 -23.51 -8.59
CA LEU A 48 -4.03 -23.20 -7.70
C LEU A 48 -4.90 -24.47 -7.59
N VAL A 49 -4.88 -25.13 -6.43
CA VAL A 49 -5.89 -26.13 -6.11
C VAL A 49 -6.96 -25.44 -5.28
N MET A 50 -8.12 -25.23 -5.89
CA MET A 50 -9.32 -24.83 -5.18
C MET A 50 -9.64 -25.94 -4.17
N HIS A 51 -9.48 -25.66 -2.89
CA HIS A 51 -9.97 -26.51 -1.81
C HIS A 51 -11.07 -25.76 -1.07
N SER A 52 -12.27 -26.34 -1.09
CA SER A 52 -13.40 -26.02 -0.24
C SER A 52 -13.00 -26.12 1.27
N PRO A 53 -13.79 -25.52 2.18
CA PRO A 53 -13.31 -25.13 3.51
C PRO A 53 -12.97 -26.37 4.33
N SER A 54 -11.71 -26.49 4.71
CA SER A 54 -11.28 -27.53 5.65
C SER A 54 -11.42 -26.97 7.05
N SER A 55 -12.42 -27.45 7.75
CA SER A 55 -12.54 -27.38 9.20
C SER A 55 -11.37 -28.12 9.85
N SER A 56 -10.40 -27.38 10.39
CA SER A 56 -9.45 -27.91 11.36
C SER A 56 -9.02 -26.78 12.30
N GLN A 57 -9.28 -27.00 13.58
CA GLN A 57 -9.11 -26.05 14.68
C GLN A 57 -7.63 -25.70 14.92
N ASP A 58 -7.43 -24.50 15.47
CA ASP A 58 -6.24 -24.01 16.18
C ASP A 58 -4.92 -23.93 15.42
N MET A 59 -4.78 -22.87 14.61
CA MET A 59 -3.99 -21.65 14.94
C MET A 59 -3.93 -20.74 13.70
N GLY A 60 -5.06 -20.65 12.98
CA GLY A 60 -5.12 -20.26 11.57
C GLY A 60 -4.40 -18.94 11.27
N ASP A 61 -3.45 -19.00 10.34
CA ASP A 61 -2.71 -17.86 9.82
C ASP A 61 -3.68 -16.70 9.50
N HIS A 62 -3.75 -15.75 10.42
CA HIS A 62 -4.62 -14.58 10.28
C HIS A 62 -4.06 -13.72 9.15
N GLN A 63 -4.74 -13.68 8.01
CA GLN A 63 -4.44 -12.70 6.97
C GLN A 63 -5.09 -11.37 7.32
N PHE A 64 -4.55 -10.28 6.78
CA PHE A 64 -5.08 -8.94 7.03
C PHE A 64 -5.55 -8.31 5.72
N ALA A 65 -6.75 -7.73 5.71
CA ALA A 65 -7.19 -6.83 4.65
C ALA A 65 -6.96 -5.38 5.09
N VAL A 66 -6.15 -4.65 4.34
CA VAL A 66 -5.90 -3.22 4.51
C VAL A 66 -6.78 -2.47 3.52
N ILE A 67 -7.61 -1.57 4.01
CA ILE A 67 -8.48 -0.73 3.18
C ILE A 67 -8.24 0.73 3.56
N CYS A 68 -7.83 1.53 2.58
CA CYS A 68 -7.72 2.97 2.75
C CYS A 68 -8.75 3.67 1.88
N SER A 69 -9.54 4.52 2.51
CA SER A 69 -10.41 5.49 1.85
C SER A 69 -9.77 6.87 1.79
N GLU A 70 -10.47 7.82 1.17
CA GLU A 70 -10.11 9.24 1.14
C GLU A 70 -9.94 9.88 2.54
N LYS A 71 -10.48 9.27 3.60
CA LYS A 71 -10.52 9.84 4.96
C LYS A 71 -9.91 8.95 6.03
N GLN A 72 -9.90 7.62 5.83
CA GLN A 72 -9.44 6.70 6.86
C GLN A 72 -8.79 5.45 6.30
N ALA A 73 -7.95 4.83 7.10
CA ALA A 73 -7.52 3.46 6.90
C ALA A 73 -8.18 2.54 7.94
N LYS A 74 -8.47 1.31 7.52
CA LYS A 74 -8.89 0.21 8.39
C LYS A 74 -8.12 -1.05 8.03
N VAL A 75 -7.84 -1.86 9.05
CA VAL A 75 -7.28 -3.20 8.87
C VAL A 75 -8.21 -4.21 9.49
N PHE A 76 -8.56 -5.24 8.72
CA PHE A 76 -9.47 -6.31 9.12
C PHE A 76 -8.73 -7.64 9.18
N SER A 77 -8.99 -8.43 10.21
CA SER A 77 -8.59 -9.84 10.25
C SER A 77 -9.44 -10.65 9.29
N LEU A 78 -8.84 -11.57 8.54
CA LEU A 78 -9.51 -12.54 7.69
C LEU A 78 -9.34 -13.96 8.27
N PRO A 79 -10.36 -14.83 8.14
CA PRO A 79 -11.63 -14.62 7.44
C PRO A 79 -12.71 -13.94 8.29
N SER A 80 -12.46 -13.64 9.57
CA SER A 80 -13.48 -13.17 10.51
C SER A 80 -14.06 -11.79 10.18
N GLN A 81 -13.38 -11.01 9.33
CA GLN A 81 -13.70 -9.62 8.99
C GLN A 81 -13.76 -8.71 10.22
N THR A 82 -13.06 -9.08 11.30
CA THR A 82 -12.96 -8.26 12.52
C THR A 82 -12.09 -7.05 12.26
N CYS A 83 -12.61 -5.85 12.45
CA CYS A 83 -11.82 -4.62 12.36
C CYS A 83 -10.83 -4.54 13.52
N LEU A 84 -9.54 -4.66 13.23
CA LEU A 84 -8.47 -4.63 14.24
C LEU A 84 -7.94 -3.22 14.48
N TYR A 85 -7.70 -2.48 13.39
CA TYR A 85 -7.12 -1.15 13.46
C TYR A 85 -7.93 -0.16 12.63
N VAL A 86 -8.06 1.06 13.16
CA VAL A 86 -8.73 2.17 12.51
C VAL A 86 -7.87 3.42 12.68
N HIS A 87 -7.58 4.10 11.59
CA HIS A 87 -6.84 5.36 11.61
C HIS A 87 -7.59 6.40 10.78
N ASN A 88 -8.01 7.51 11.40
CA ASN A 88 -8.59 8.65 10.70
C ASN A 88 -7.44 9.51 10.18
N ILE A 89 -7.21 9.49 8.87
CA ILE A 89 -6.03 10.10 8.25
C ILE A 89 -6.19 11.62 8.18
N THR A 90 -7.36 12.09 7.78
CA THR A 90 -7.64 13.53 7.71
C THR A 90 -9.13 13.81 7.92
N GLU A 91 -9.44 14.84 8.70
CA GLU A 91 -10.82 15.29 8.92
C GLU A 91 -11.20 16.44 7.98
N THR A 92 -10.27 17.38 7.78
CA THR A 92 -10.49 18.65 7.05
C THR A 92 -10.16 18.59 5.56
N SER A 93 -9.48 17.53 5.09
CA SER A 93 -9.07 17.36 3.69
C SER A 93 -9.40 15.95 3.19
N PHE A 94 -8.83 15.50 2.08
CA PHE A 94 -9.01 14.14 1.55
C PHE A 94 -7.73 13.65 0.88
N LEU A 95 -7.56 12.32 0.86
CA LEU A 95 -6.43 11.70 0.17
C LEU A 95 -6.64 11.72 -1.34
N LEU A 96 -5.58 12.08 -2.06
CA LEU A 96 -5.48 12.00 -3.52
C LEU A 96 -4.95 10.63 -3.96
N ARG A 97 -4.06 10.06 -3.16
CA ARG A 97 -3.42 8.76 -3.43
C ARG A 97 -3.17 8.02 -2.13
N ALA A 98 -3.35 6.71 -2.16
CA ALA A 98 -2.93 5.82 -1.10
C ALA A 98 -2.40 4.52 -1.73
N ASP A 99 -1.21 4.08 -1.34
CA ASP A 99 -0.58 2.87 -1.88
C ASP A 99 0.08 2.09 -0.73
N VAL A 100 0.05 0.76 -0.80
CA VAL A 100 0.84 -0.09 0.09
C VAL A 100 2.20 -0.30 -0.57
N VAL A 101 3.26 0.15 0.11
CA VAL A 101 4.63 0.18 -0.41
C VAL A 101 5.58 -0.47 0.57
N THR A 102 6.74 -0.89 0.07
CA THR A 102 7.87 -1.28 0.91
C THR A 102 8.72 -0.05 1.21
N LEU A 103 9.02 0.17 2.48
CA LEU A 103 9.87 1.22 2.99
C LEU A 103 10.77 0.65 4.10
N CYS A 104 12.09 0.80 3.97
CA CYS A 104 13.05 0.30 4.96
C CYS A 104 12.84 -1.21 5.24
N ASN A 105 12.68 -2.02 4.19
CA ASN A 105 12.35 -3.46 4.25
C ASN A 105 11.04 -3.82 4.99
N SER A 106 10.15 -2.84 5.23
CA SER A 106 8.88 -3.03 5.92
C SER A 106 7.71 -2.58 5.07
N VAL A 107 6.58 -3.27 5.16
CA VAL A 107 5.37 -2.87 4.42
C VAL A 107 4.65 -1.76 5.18
N CYS A 108 4.30 -0.68 4.48
CA CYS A 108 3.59 0.45 5.05
C CYS A 108 2.52 0.98 4.09
N LEU A 109 1.57 1.73 4.63
CA LEU A 109 0.58 2.46 3.86
C LEU A 109 1.09 3.90 3.67
N ALA A 110 1.40 4.28 2.44
CA ALA A 110 1.75 5.64 2.07
C ALA A 110 0.50 6.38 1.57
N CYS A 111 0.35 7.65 1.96
CA CYS A 111 -0.81 8.47 1.65
C CYS A 111 -0.37 9.87 1.22
N PHE A 112 -0.94 10.37 0.12
CA PHE A 112 -0.77 11.75 -0.33
C PHE A 112 -2.09 12.49 -0.21
N CYS A 113 -2.10 13.56 0.58
CA CYS A 113 -3.29 14.33 0.92
C CYS A 113 -3.41 15.59 0.05
N ALA A 114 -4.64 16.02 -0.24
CA ALA A 114 -4.91 17.22 -1.03
C ALA A 114 -4.39 18.52 -0.38
N ASN A 115 -4.05 18.50 0.91
CA ASN A 115 -3.38 19.61 1.59
C ASN A 115 -1.85 19.62 1.43
N GLY A 116 -1.26 18.63 0.73
CA GLY A 116 0.18 18.57 0.44
C GLY A 116 0.99 17.67 1.36
N HIS A 117 0.34 17.06 2.35
CA HIS A 117 0.98 16.13 3.26
C HIS A 117 1.21 14.78 2.60
N ILE A 118 2.43 14.25 2.77
CA ILE A 118 2.76 12.85 2.57
C ILE A 118 2.84 12.21 3.95
N MET A 119 2.04 11.17 4.16
CA MET A 119 1.99 10.41 5.41
C MET A 119 2.34 8.95 5.15
N THR A 120 3.00 8.30 6.09
CA THR A 120 3.17 6.85 6.08
C THR A 120 2.73 6.24 7.40
N LEU A 121 2.01 5.13 7.32
CA LEU A 121 1.51 4.37 8.48
C LEU A 121 2.09 2.95 8.42
N SER A 122 2.59 2.44 9.55
CA SER A 122 3.05 1.06 9.64
C SER A 122 1.90 0.08 9.43
N LEU A 123 2.17 -1.05 8.79
CA LEU A 123 1.20 -2.15 8.70
C LEU A 123 1.63 -3.34 9.57
N PRO A 124 0.68 -4.11 10.13
CA PRO A 124 -0.78 -3.92 10.07
C PRO A 124 -1.34 -2.87 11.07
N SER A 125 -0.51 -2.31 11.95
CA SER A 125 -0.96 -1.56 13.14
C SER A 125 -1.46 -0.13 12.90
N LEU A 126 -1.33 0.40 11.68
CA LEU A 126 -1.64 1.78 11.29
C LEU A 126 -1.00 2.86 12.19
N ARG A 127 0.21 2.61 12.69
CA ARG A 127 0.95 3.57 13.52
C ARG A 127 1.62 4.61 12.60
N PRO A 128 1.44 5.92 12.81
CA PRO A 128 2.16 6.93 12.03
C PRO A 128 3.68 6.75 12.13
N LEU A 129 4.34 6.75 10.98
CA LEU A 129 5.80 6.68 10.86
C LEU A 129 6.38 8.00 10.34
N LEU A 130 5.68 8.64 9.41
CA LEU A 130 6.08 9.90 8.79
C LEU A 130 4.85 10.75 8.51
N ASP A 131 4.97 12.06 8.71
CA ASP A 131 4.03 13.07 8.25
C ASP A 131 4.83 14.34 7.88
N MET A 132 4.90 14.65 6.59
CA MET A 132 5.65 15.80 6.10
C MET A 132 4.87 16.58 5.05
N ASN A 133 5.01 17.90 5.09
CA ASN A 133 4.52 18.80 4.05
C ASN A 133 5.51 18.85 2.90
N TYR A 134 5.15 18.27 1.75
CA TYR A 134 6.08 18.17 0.64
C TYR A 134 5.76 19.11 -0.50
N LEU A 135 4.49 19.18 -0.92
CA LEU A 135 4.11 19.93 -2.12
C LEU A 135 3.03 20.95 -1.76
N PRO A 136 3.22 22.26 -2.03
CA PRO A 136 2.07 23.14 -2.09
C PRO A 136 1.19 22.66 -3.24
N VAL A 137 0.03 22.06 -2.93
CA VAL A 137 -0.89 21.47 -3.91
C VAL A 137 -1.67 22.58 -4.64
N THR A 138 -0.95 23.51 -5.24
CA THR A 138 -1.53 24.50 -6.15
C THR A 138 -1.64 23.95 -7.57
N ASP A 139 -0.87 22.91 -7.91
CA ASP A 139 -0.88 22.28 -9.24
C ASP A 139 -1.72 20.97 -9.27
N MET A 140 -2.84 21.03 -9.99
CA MET A 140 -3.75 19.90 -10.19
C MET A 140 -3.14 18.75 -11.02
N ARG A 141 -2.09 18.99 -11.80
CA ARG A 141 -1.39 17.92 -12.55
C ARG A 141 -0.67 16.99 -11.59
N ILE A 142 0.04 17.55 -10.62
CA ILE A 142 0.70 16.79 -9.56
C ILE A 142 -0.34 15.92 -8.85
N ALA A 143 -1.44 16.53 -8.41
CA ALA A 143 -2.53 15.83 -7.72
C ALA A 143 -3.10 14.62 -8.48
N ARG A 144 -3.10 14.66 -9.82
CA ARG A 144 -3.65 13.60 -10.68
C ARG A 144 -2.63 12.56 -11.12
N THR A 145 -1.35 12.87 -11.04
CA THR A 145 -0.27 12.03 -11.61
C THR A 145 0.67 11.47 -10.54
N PHE A 146 0.51 11.91 -9.30
CA PHE A 146 1.29 11.44 -8.17
C PHE A 146 1.14 9.92 -7.96
N CYS A 147 2.28 9.22 -7.96
CA CYS A 147 2.38 7.78 -7.75
C CYS A 147 3.49 7.51 -6.73
N PHE A 148 3.18 6.72 -5.70
CA PHE A 148 4.21 6.18 -4.82
C PHE A 148 4.95 5.03 -5.49
N THR A 149 6.19 4.84 -5.06
CA THR A 149 7.03 3.69 -5.41
C THR A 149 7.63 3.11 -4.14
N ASN A 150 8.22 1.93 -4.22
CA ASN A 150 8.94 1.34 -3.09
C ASN A 150 10.18 2.17 -2.73
N GLU A 151 10.76 1.89 -1.57
CA GLU A 151 11.97 2.53 -1.04
C GLU A 151 11.84 4.03 -0.77
N GLY A 152 10.62 4.51 -0.57
CA GLY A 152 10.37 5.90 -0.16
C GLY A 152 10.56 6.93 -1.25
N GLN A 153 10.26 6.54 -2.49
CA GLN A 153 10.25 7.44 -3.64
C GLN A 153 8.83 7.65 -4.17
N ALA A 154 8.60 8.78 -4.82
CA ALA A 154 7.37 9.04 -5.56
C ALA A 154 7.68 9.74 -6.89
N LEU A 155 6.76 9.62 -7.84
CA LEU A 155 6.86 10.23 -9.16
C LEU A 155 5.60 11.04 -9.43
N TYR A 156 5.74 12.14 -10.16
CA TYR A 156 4.63 12.89 -10.72
C TYR A 156 5.06 13.60 -12.00
N LEU A 157 4.10 14.06 -12.79
CA LEU A 157 4.37 14.90 -13.95
C LEU A 157 4.39 16.38 -13.54
N SER A 158 5.54 17.05 -13.65
CA SER A 158 5.64 18.50 -13.48
C SER A 158 5.11 19.22 -14.74
N SER A 159 5.32 18.63 -15.91
CA SER A 159 4.75 19.05 -17.20
C SER A 159 4.21 17.84 -17.96
N PRO A 160 3.47 18.02 -19.08
CA PRO A 160 3.01 16.89 -19.90
C PRO A 160 4.13 15.97 -20.42
N THR A 161 5.38 16.45 -20.40
CA THR A 161 6.55 15.76 -20.95
C THR A 161 7.69 15.60 -19.95
N GLU A 162 7.47 15.95 -18.67
CA GLU A 162 8.52 15.96 -17.65
C GLU A 162 8.06 15.22 -16.40
N ILE A 163 8.77 14.14 -16.06
CA ILE A 163 8.58 13.38 -14.85
C ILE A 163 9.56 13.91 -13.81
N GLN A 164 9.04 14.23 -12.63
CA GLN A 164 9.83 14.60 -11.47
C GLN A 164 9.78 13.48 -10.44
N ARG A 165 10.95 13.18 -9.86
CA ARG A 165 11.11 12.21 -8.79
C ARG A 165 11.28 12.91 -7.45
N LEU A 166 10.58 12.36 -6.47
CA LEU A 166 10.59 12.72 -5.07
C LEU A 166 11.27 11.61 -4.26
N THR A 167 11.97 12.00 -3.19
CA THR A 167 12.39 11.07 -2.15
C THR A 167 11.85 11.59 -0.82
N TYR A 168 11.10 10.76 -0.11
CA TYR A 168 10.50 11.09 1.19
C TYR A 168 10.98 10.17 2.33
N SER A 169 11.98 9.31 2.06
CA SER A 169 12.67 8.51 3.07
C SER A 169 14.11 8.97 3.24
N GLN A 170 14.58 9.05 4.49
CA GLN A 170 15.96 9.45 4.79
C GLN A 170 16.97 8.39 4.33
N GLU A 171 16.66 7.11 4.51
CA GLU A 171 17.52 6.00 4.09
C GLU A 171 17.83 6.04 2.58
N MET A 172 16.85 6.41 1.74
CA MET A 172 17.09 6.56 0.30
C MET A 172 17.97 7.77 -0.01
N CYS A 173 17.84 8.87 0.75
CA CYS A 173 18.73 10.01 0.61
C CYS A 173 20.18 9.67 0.97
N ASP A 174 20.40 8.85 2.00
CA ASP A 174 21.73 8.44 2.46
C ASP A 174 22.42 7.49 1.45
N ASN A 175 21.66 6.63 0.77
CA ASN A 175 22.18 5.74 -0.28
C ASN A 175 22.51 6.46 -1.62
N LEU A 176 22.14 7.73 -1.78
CA LEU A 176 22.40 8.54 -2.97
C LEU A 176 23.66 9.40 -2.86
N GLN A 177 24.37 9.39 -1.73
CA GLN A 177 25.63 10.10 -1.49
C GLN A 177 26.84 9.21 -1.72
#